data_AF-A0ABD4JHZ9-F1
#
_entry.id   AF-A0ABD4JHZ9-F1
#
_cell.length_a   1.000
_cell.length_b   1.000
_cell.length_c   1.000
_cell.angle_alpha   90.00
_cell.angle_beta   90.00
_cell.angle_gamma   90.00
#
_symmetry.space_group_name_H-M   'P 1'
#
loop_
_entity.id
_entity.type
_entity.pdbx_description
1 polymer ?
#
loop_
_entity_poly.entity_id
_entity_poly.type
_entity_poly.pdbx_seq_one_letter_code
_entity_poly.pdbx_strand_id
1 'polypeptide(L)'
;MSEEEKLENLDNVGLFKSYDELMDIGVDFIAELGTTTISVHELLKLESGSVVDLEKPAGESVELYINNRIFGKGEVMVYEKNLAIRINEILDSKSVIQYFKKELL
;
A
#
# COMPACT_ATOMS: atom_id res chain seq x y z
N MET A 1 -7.25 32.10 15.77
CA MET A 1 -6.99 30.76 16.33
C MET A 1 -5.49 30.59 16.36
N SER A 2 -4.92 30.31 17.54
CA SER A 2 -3.47 30.18 17.72
C SER A 2 -2.98 28.84 17.15
N GLU A 3 -1.69 28.75 16.84
CA GLU A 3 -1.06 27.48 16.41
C GLU A 3 -1.14 26.40 17.52
N GLU A 4 -1.31 26.80 18.77
CA GLU A 4 -1.53 25.91 19.92
C GLU A 4 -2.92 25.25 19.89
N GLU A 5 -3.97 25.96 19.44
CA GLU A 5 -5.33 25.39 19.26
C GLU A 5 -5.42 24.40 18.09
N LYS A 6 -4.44 24.41 17.16
CA LYS A 6 -4.32 23.41 16.08
C LYS A 6 -3.67 22.12 16.55
N LEU A 7 -2.77 22.17 17.55
CA LEU A 7 -2.14 20.98 18.11
C LEU A 7 -3.11 20.17 18.97
N GLU A 8 -3.98 20.81 19.77
CA GLU A 8 -4.98 20.11 20.59
C GLU A 8 -6.04 19.34 19.77
N ASN A 9 -6.24 19.69 18.50
CA ASN A 9 -7.16 18.95 17.63
C ASN A 9 -6.58 17.67 17.02
N LEU A 10 -5.31 17.34 17.28
CA LEU A 10 -4.72 16.05 16.91
C LEU A 10 -5.05 14.92 17.91
N ASP A 11 -5.50 15.26 19.11
CA ASP A 11 -5.75 14.34 20.23
C ASP A 11 -7.14 13.68 20.23
N ASN A 12 -8.12 14.21 19.49
CA ASN A 12 -9.52 13.74 19.53
C ASN A 12 -9.86 12.55 18.61
N VAL A 13 -8.85 11.81 18.14
CA VAL A 13 -9.03 10.45 17.59
C VAL A 13 -8.11 9.54 18.41
N GLY A 14 -8.48 9.35 19.68
CA GLY A 14 -7.68 8.70 20.73
C GLY A 14 -7.45 7.21 20.46
N LEU A 15 -6.52 6.92 19.58
CA LEU A 15 -6.24 5.55 19.14
C LEU A 15 -4.78 5.14 19.39
N PHE A 16 -3.87 6.09 19.36
CA PHE A 16 -2.48 5.93 19.79
C PHE A 16 -2.17 7.04 20.78
N LYS A 17 -1.66 6.70 21.96
CA LYS A 17 -1.36 7.67 23.02
C LYS A 17 -0.05 8.42 22.73
N SER A 18 0.80 7.86 21.88
CA SER A 18 2.03 8.51 21.43
C SER A 18 2.38 8.13 19.99
N TYR A 19 3.23 8.94 19.36
CA TYR A 19 3.85 8.63 18.08
C TYR A 19 4.71 7.37 18.15
N ASP A 20 5.30 7.09 19.32
CA ASP A 20 6.14 5.92 19.54
C ASP A 20 5.32 4.61 19.44
N GLU A 21 4.10 4.59 19.97
CA GLU A 21 3.19 3.43 19.85
C GLU A 21 2.83 3.11 18.38
N LEU A 22 2.79 4.13 17.51
CA LEU A 22 2.54 3.94 16.08
C LEU A 22 3.75 3.31 15.36
N MET A 23 4.97 3.56 15.84
CA MET A 23 6.20 3.10 15.20
C MET A 23 6.44 1.59 15.35
N ASP A 24 5.90 0.99 16.39
CA ASP A 24 6.06 -0.44 16.66
C ASP A 24 5.05 -1.32 15.90
N ILE A 25 4.16 -0.71 15.10
CA ILE A 25 3.13 -1.42 14.35
C ILE A 25 3.72 -2.06 13.09
N GLY A 26 3.65 -3.38 13.01
CA GLY A 26 3.91 -4.12 11.77
C GLY A 26 2.78 -3.90 10.75
N VAL A 27 3.14 -3.72 9.49
CA VAL A 27 2.19 -3.47 8.40
C VAL A 27 2.46 -4.40 7.23
N ASP A 28 1.39 -4.82 6.56
CA ASP A 28 1.50 -5.55 5.30
C ASP A 28 1.78 -4.56 4.18
N PHE A 29 3.03 -4.55 3.71
CA PHE A 29 3.42 -3.86 2.49
C PHE A 29 3.12 -4.79 1.30
N ILE A 30 2.22 -4.35 0.42
CA ILE A 30 1.83 -5.10 -0.78
C ILE A 30 2.23 -4.29 -2.01
N ALA A 31 3.00 -4.92 -2.91
CA ALA A 31 3.30 -4.38 -4.23
C ALA A 31 2.54 -5.19 -5.28
N GLU A 32 1.62 -4.55 -6.00
CA GLU A 32 0.74 -5.23 -6.95
C GLU A 32 1.31 -5.15 -8.36
N LEU A 33 1.69 -6.32 -8.91
CA LEU A 33 2.21 -6.42 -10.27
C LEU A 33 1.16 -6.02 -11.32
N GLY A 34 -0.11 -6.35 -11.07
CA GLY A 34 -1.23 -6.07 -11.94
C GLY A 34 -2.44 -6.94 -11.60
N THR A 35 -3.60 -6.57 -12.13
CA THR A 35 -4.86 -7.26 -11.88
C THR A 35 -5.60 -7.46 -13.19
N THR A 36 -6.25 -8.60 -13.35
CA THR A 36 -7.18 -8.83 -14.46
C THR A 36 -8.46 -9.46 -13.95
N THR A 37 -9.52 -9.37 -14.75
CA THR A 37 -10.78 -10.06 -14.48
C THR A 37 -10.95 -11.20 -15.48
N ILE A 38 -11.05 -12.43 -14.98
CA ILE A 38 -11.37 -13.61 -15.77
C ILE A 38 -12.68 -14.24 -15.31
N SER A 39 -13.36 -14.95 -16.19
CA SER A 39 -14.56 -15.69 -15.85
C SER A 39 -14.24 -16.92 -14.98
N VAL A 40 -15.22 -17.40 -14.20
CA VAL A 40 -15.08 -18.66 -13.44
C VAL A 40 -14.74 -19.84 -14.36
N HIS A 41 -15.26 -19.84 -15.59
CA HIS A 41 -14.98 -20.89 -16.57
C HIS A 41 -13.52 -20.88 -17.03
N GLU A 42 -12.93 -19.71 -17.23
CA GLU A 42 -11.50 -19.58 -17.57
C GLU A 42 -10.63 -19.98 -16.38
N LEU A 43 -10.99 -19.54 -15.18
CA LEU A 43 -10.29 -19.89 -13.94
C LEU A 43 -10.20 -21.41 -13.75
N LEU A 44 -11.31 -22.14 -13.94
CA LEU A 44 -11.35 -23.60 -13.80
C LEU A 44 -10.58 -24.36 -14.88
N LYS A 45 -10.20 -23.68 -15.98
CA LYS A 45 -9.39 -24.26 -17.06
C LYS A 45 -7.90 -24.00 -16.90
N LEU A 46 -7.49 -23.19 -15.93
CA LEU A 46 -6.07 -22.95 -15.70
C LEU A 46 -5.36 -24.25 -15.31
N GLU A 47 -4.26 -24.51 -16.00
CA GLU A 47 -3.36 -25.63 -15.76
C GLU A 47 -1.90 -25.18 -15.71
N SER A 48 -1.01 -26.05 -15.26
CA SER A 48 0.43 -25.74 -15.20
C SER A 48 0.95 -25.28 -16.57
N GLY A 49 1.51 -24.07 -16.62
CA GLY A 49 2.00 -23.44 -17.85
C GLY A 49 1.01 -22.47 -18.51
N SER A 50 -0.21 -22.33 -17.97
CA SER A 50 -1.16 -21.29 -18.38
C SER A 50 -0.60 -19.90 -18.12
N VAL A 51 -0.88 -18.96 -19.02
CA VAL A 51 -0.46 -17.56 -18.91
C VAL A 51 -1.70 -16.70 -18.70
N VAL A 52 -1.66 -15.81 -17.71
CA VAL A 52 -2.73 -14.86 -17.38
C VAL A 52 -2.22 -13.44 -17.70
N ASP A 53 -2.92 -12.73 -18.57
CA ASP A 53 -2.60 -11.34 -18.91
C ASP A 53 -3.20 -10.39 -17.86
N LEU A 54 -2.35 -9.59 -17.21
CA LEU A 54 -2.71 -8.74 -16.07
C LEU A 54 -3.19 -7.33 -16.45
N GLU A 55 -3.48 -7.07 -17.73
CA GLU A 55 -3.97 -5.77 -18.24
C GLU A 55 -3.09 -4.55 -17.88
N LYS A 56 -1.84 -4.79 -17.48
CA LYS A 56 -0.87 -3.75 -17.13
C LYS A 56 0.31 -3.75 -18.10
N PRO A 57 0.60 -2.63 -18.79
CA PRO A 57 1.74 -2.56 -19.70
C PRO A 57 3.07 -2.83 -18.99
N ALA A 58 3.93 -3.61 -19.64
CA ALA A 58 5.27 -3.87 -19.13
C ALA A 58 6.07 -2.57 -18.98
N GLY A 59 6.77 -2.43 -17.85
CA GLY A 59 7.58 -1.25 -17.55
C GLY A 59 6.84 -0.11 -16.83
N GLU A 60 5.53 -0.24 -16.62
CA GLU A 60 4.81 0.69 -15.74
C GLU A 60 5.12 0.46 -14.26
N SER A 61 4.98 1.51 -13.45
CA SER A 61 5.12 1.41 -12.01
C SER A 61 4.00 0.57 -11.39
N VAL A 62 4.35 -0.29 -10.43
CA VAL A 62 3.42 -1.04 -9.59
C VAL A 62 2.77 -0.12 -8.56
N GLU A 63 1.49 -0.37 -8.25
CA GLU A 63 0.85 0.25 -7.09
C GLU A 63 1.38 -0.37 -5.80
N LEU A 64 1.57 0.47 -4.78
CA LEU A 64 2.00 0.07 -3.45
C LEU A 64 0.89 0.33 -2.46
N TYR A 65 0.57 -0.69 -1.68
CA TYR A 65 -0.51 -0.67 -0.71
C TYR A 65 0.03 -0.92 0.70
N ILE A 66 -0.59 -0.24 1.65
CA ILE A 66 -0.62 -0.60 3.06
C ILE A 66 -2.08 -0.68 3.45
N ASN A 67 -2.47 -1.73 4.15
CA ASN A 67 -3.84 -1.89 4.66
C ASN A 67 -4.91 -1.62 3.59
N ASN A 68 -4.72 -2.22 2.41
CA ASN A 68 -5.60 -2.11 1.25
C ASN A 68 -5.78 -0.69 0.69
N ARG A 69 -4.87 0.25 1.02
CA ARG A 69 -4.88 1.62 0.51
C ARG A 69 -3.60 1.93 -0.23
N ILE A 70 -3.74 2.48 -1.44
CA ILE A 70 -2.60 2.92 -2.24
C ILE A 70 -1.91 4.08 -1.50
N PHE A 71 -0.60 3.95 -1.29
CA PHE A 71 0.21 5.00 -0.68
C PHE A 71 1.42 5.40 -1.53
N GLY A 72 1.64 4.73 -2.67
CA GLY A 72 2.75 5.06 -3.55
C GLY A 72 2.78 4.22 -4.82
N LYS A 73 3.82 4.46 -5.61
CA LYS A 73 4.15 3.72 -6.83
C LYS A 73 5.64 3.41 -6.87
N GLY A 74 6.00 2.31 -7.52
CA GLY A 74 7.41 1.95 -7.68
C GLY A 74 7.68 1.07 -8.88
N GLU A 75 8.96 0.90 -9.19
CA GLU A 75 9.44 0.01 -10.26
C GLU A 75 9.87 -1.33 -9.67
N VAL A 76 9.43 -2.43 -10.29
CA VAL A 76 9.95 -3.76 -9.98
C VAL A 76 11.38 -3.86 -10.51
N MET A 77 12.29 -4.24 -9.63
CA MET A 77 13.68 -4.49 -9.96
C MET A 77 14.17 -5.77 -9.31
N VAL A 78 15.32 -6.25 -9.77
CA VAL A 78 16.03 -7.35 -9.11
C VAL A 78 17.11 -6.77 -8.23
N TYR A 79 17.10 -7.13 -6.95
CA TYR A 79 18.16 -6.82 -6.01
C TYR A 79 18.77 -8.11 -5.50
N GLU A 80 20.05 -8.33 -5.82
CA GLU A 80 20.74 -9.60 -5.67
C GLU A 80 20.00 -10.76 -6.35
N LYS A 81 19.29 -11.58 -5.59
CA LYS A 81 18.49 -12.73 -6.08
C LYS A 81 17.01 -12.59 -5.74
N ASN A 82 16.59 -11.43 -5.24
CA ASN A 82 15.23 -11.16 -4.80
C ASN A 82 14.57 -10.11 -5.71
N LEU A 83 13.25 -10.18 -5.80
CA LEU A 83 12.46 -9.06 -6.30
C LEU A 83 12.51 -7.92 -5.28
N ALA A 84 12.61 -6.70 -5.77
CA ALA A 84 12.59 -5.49 -4.98
C ALA A 84 11.79 -4.41 -5.69
N ILE A 85 11.30 -3.44 -4.93
CA ILE A 85 10.59 -2.28 -5.46
C ILE A 85 11.45 -1.04 -5.21
N ARG A 86 11.77 -0.30 -6.27
CA ARG A 86 12.26 1.07 -6.15
C ARG A 86 11.06 2.01 -6.05
N ILE A 87 10.96 2.74 -4.96
CA ILE A 87 9.89 3.72 -4.76
C ILE A 87 10.12 4.92 -5.69
N ASN A 88 9.12 5.24 -6.50
CA ASN A 88 9.14 6.39 -7.42
C ASN A 88 8.29 7.55 -6.86
N GLU A 89 7.12 7.22 -6.32
CA GLU A 89 6.18 8.18 -5.76
C GLU A 89 5.66 7.64 -4.41
N ILE A 90 5.54 8.51 -3.41
CA ILE A 90 5.01 8.13 -2.09
C ILE A 90 4.21 9.29 -1.50
N LEU A 91 3.13 8.96 -0.80
CA LEU A 91 2.37 9.92 0.00
C LEU A 91 3.22 10.48 1.14
N ASP A 92 2.88 11.69 1.58
CA ASP A 92 3.53 12.28 2.74
C ASP A 92 3.18 11.50 4.02
N SER A 93 4.05 11.61 5.03
CA SER A 93 3.87 10.90 6.30
C SER A 93 2.53 11.20 6.96
N LYS A 94 2.02 12.44 6.80
CA LYS A 94 0.73 12.84 7.37
C LYS A 94 -0.43 12.06 6.77
N SER A 95 -0.45 11.88 5.44
CA SER A 95 -1.50 11.11 4.75
C SER A 95 -1.41 9.63 5.10
N VAL A 96 -0.19 9.08 5.16
CA VAL A 96 0.04 7.68 5.57
C VAL A 96 -0.47 7.43 6.99
N ILE A 97 -0.17 8.32 7.95
CA ILE A 97 -0.66 8.21 9.34
C ILE A 97 -2.20 8.20 9.41
N GLN A 98 -2.89 8.93 8.53
CA GLN A 98 -4.36 8.93 8.49
C GLN A 98 -4.95 7.57 8.08
N TYR A 99 -4.22 6.73 7.36
CA TYR A 99 -4.72 5.41 6.96
C TYR A 99 -4.88 4.49 8.17
N PHE A 100 -3.94 4.54 9.12
CA PHE A 100 -4.01 3.79 10.38
C PHE A 100 -5.13 4.28 11.30
N LYS A 101 -5.45 5.58 11.29
CA LYS A 101 -6.56 6.13 12.08
C LYS A 101 -7.94 5.61 11.62
N LYS A 102 -8.09 5.21 10.36
CA LYS A 102 -9.38 4.82 9.77
C LYS A 102 -9.68 3.33 9.85
N GLU A 103 -8.71 2.48 10.16
CA GLU A 103 -8.89 1.03 10.18
C GLU A 103 -9.23 0.49 11.57
N LEU A 104 -8.95 1.28 12.61
CA LEU A 104 -9.29 0.97 13.98
C LEU A 104 -10.58 1.67 14.47
N LEU A 105 -11.35 2.25 13.54
CA LEU A 105 -12.68 2.84 13.73
C LEU A 105 -13.70 2.09 12.86
#